data_AF-A0A834BES9-F1
#
_entry.id   AF-A0A834BES9-F1
#
_cell.length_a   1.000
_cell.length_b   1.000
_cell.length_c   1.000
_cell.angle_alpha   90.00
_cell.angle_beta   90.00
_cell.angle_gamma   90.00
#
_symmetry.space_group_name_H-M   'P 1'
#
loop_
_entity.id
_entity.type
_entity.pdbx_description
1 polymer ?
#
loop_
_entity_poly.entity_id
_entity_poly.type
_entity_poly.pdbx_seq_one_letter_code
_entity_poly.pdbx_strand_id
1 'polypeptide(L)'
;MDSRPPMAIFELLDYIVNEPPPKLPSGVFSLEFQDFVNKCLIKNPAERADLKQLMVHAFIKRSDAEEVDFAGWLCSTIGLNQPSTPTHAAGV
;
A
#
# COMPACT_ATOMS: atom_id res chain seq x y z
N MET A 1 15.58 -12.83 -6.20
CA MET A 1 15.62 -12.78 -4.73
C MET A 1 16.75 -11.86 -4.36
N ASP A 2 16.45 -10.60 -4.03
CA ASP A 2 17.45 -9.60 -3.66
C ASP A 2 17.91 -9.84 -2.23
N SER A 3 18.82 -10.80 -2.04
CA SER A 3 19.49 -11.07 -0.77
C SER A 3 20.65 -10.09 -0.58
N ARG A 4 20.34 -8.78 -0.56
CA ARG A 4 21.34 -7.79 -0.13
C ARG A 4 21.64 -8.03 1.35
N PRO A 5 22.92 -7.98 1.78
CA PRO A 5 23.28 -8.05 3.19
C PRO A 5 22.51 -7.01 4.03
N PRO A 6 22.28 -7.28 5.33
CA PRO A 6 21.62 -6.31 6.20
C PRO A 6 22.42 -5.01 6.23
N MET A 7 21.73 -3.92 5.89
CA MET A 7 22.28 -2.58 5.78
C MET A 7 22.43 -1.95 7.17
N ALA A 8 23.54 -1.24 7.43
CA ALA A 8 23.69 -0.48 8.67
C ALA A 8 22.79 0.77 8.66
N ILE A 9 22.48 1.34 9.83
CA ILE A 9 21.53 2.46 9.93
C ILE A 9 21.93 3.68 9.08
N PHE A 10 23.21 4.06 9.08
CA PHE A 10 23.67 5.22 8.29
C PHE A 10 23.65 4.95 6.79
N GLU A 11 24.01 3.74 6.39
CA GLU A 11 23.94 3.29 5.00
C GLU A 11 22.47 3.27 4.50
N LEU A 12 21.53 2.85 5.35
CA LEU A 12 20.10 2.88 5.04
C LEU A 12 19.56 4.30 4.87
N LEU A 13 19.94 5.23 5.76
CA LEU A 13 19.54 6.63 5.64
C LEU A 13 20.09 7.26 4.36
N ASP A 14 21.37 7.00 4.05
CA ASP A 14 21.98 7.46 2.81
C ASP A 14 21.24 6.90 1.59
N TYR A 15 20.93 5.60 1.59
CA TYR A 15 20.16 4.96 0.53
C TYR A 15 18.78 5.60 0.35
N ILE A 16 18.02 5.84 1.42
CA ILE A 16 16.71 6.49 1.35
C ILE A 16 16.82 7.90 0.72
N VAL A 17 17.87 8.65 1.07
CA VAL A 17 18.05 10.04 0.64
C VAL A 17 18.62 10.14 -0.77
N ASN A 18 19.47 9.22 -1.20
CA ASN A 18 20.24 9.36 -2.45
C ASN A 18 19.77 8.41 -3.56
N GLU A 19 19.37 7.18 -3.24
CA GLU A 19 18.96 6.20 -4.25
C GLU A 19 17.54 6.42 -4.77
N PRO A 20 17.18 5.85 -5.93
CA PRO A 20 15.80 5.86 -6.42
C PRO A 20 14.83 5.25 -5.40
N PRO A 21 13.58 5.76 -5.32
CA PRO A 21 12.59 5.20 -4.43
C PRO A 21 12.26 3.75 -4.81
N PRO A 22 11.94 2.88 -3.84
CA PRO A 22 11.51 1.53 -4.14
C PRO A 22 10.19 1.54 -4.91
N LYS A 23 9.98 0.50 -5.72
CA LYS A 23 8.74 0.31 -6.51
C LYS A 23 8.24 -1.10 -6.33
N LEU A 24 6.94 -1.29 -6.50
CA LEU A 24 6.36 -2.62 -6.54
C LEU A 24 6.84 -3.40 -7.78
N PRO A 25 7.06 -4.73 -7.67
CA PRO A 25 7.42 -5.56 -8.82
C PRO A 25 6.28 -5.62 -9.84
N SER A 26 6.64 -5.55 -11.12
CA SER A 26 5.68 -5.67 -12.21
C SER A 26 5.16 -7.10 -12.36
N GLY A 27 3.92 -7.25 -12.83
CA GLY A 27 3.29 -8.54 -13.12
C GLY A 27 2.63 -9.25 -11.94
N VAL A 28 2.89 -8.80 -10.70
CA VAL A 28 2.24 -9.34 -9.48
C VAL A 28 1.16 -8.41 -8.95
N PHE A 29 1.34 -7.10 -9.12
CA PHE A 29 0.42 -6.07 -8.65
C PHE A 29 -0.25 -5.34 -9.80
N SER A 30 -1.47 -4.84 -9.58
CA SER A 30 -2.19 -4.06 -10.59
C SER A 30 -1.44 -2.77 -10.94
N LEU A 31 -1.61 -2.27 -12.16
CA LEU A 31 -0.94 -1.03 -12.61
C LEU A 31 -1.37 0.18 -11.76
N GLU A 32 -2.63 0.22 -11.33
CA GLU A 32 -3.13 1.29 -10.46
C GLU A 32 -2.50 1.24 -9.08
N PHE A 33 -2.23 0.06 -8.53
CA PHE A 33 -1.55 -0.06 -7.23
C PHE A 33 -0.08 0.34 -7.35
N GLN A 34 0.59 -0.08 -8.44
CA GLN A 34 1.96 0.35 -8.75
C GLN A 34 2.04 1.89 -8.87
N ASP A 35 1.13 2.52 -9.62
CA ASP A 35 1.10 3.98 -9.76
C ASP A 35 0.79 4.68 -8.43
N PHE A 36 -0.16 4.17 -7.64
CA PHE A 36 -0.49 4.72 -6.32
C PHE A 36 0.73 4.78 -5.40
N VAL A 37 1.46 3.66 -5.25
CA VAL A 37 2.67 3.61 -4.43
C VAL A 37 3.78 4.49 -5.00
N ASN A 38 3.94 4.53 -6.33
CA ASN A 38 4.91 5.42 -6.98
C ASN A 38 4.65 6.90 -6.66
N LYS A 39 3.38 7.34 -6.65
CA LYS A 39 3.01 8.71 -6.29
C LYS A 39 3.29 9.05 -4.81
N CYS A 40 3.17 8.07 -3.91
CA CYS A 40 3.52 8.23 -2.50
C CYS A 40 5.03 8.35 -2.26
N LEU A 41 5.85 7.69 -3.09
CA LEU A 41 7.29 7.56 -2.91
C LEU A 41 8.11 8.55 -3.75
N ILE A 42 7.48 9.55 -4.37
CA ILE A 42 8.19 10.64 -5.03
C ILE A 42 9.06 11.38 -4.00
N LYS A 43 10.37 11.49 -4.30
CA LYS A 43 11.35 12.08 -3.38
C LYS A 43 11.13 13.57 -3.18
N ASN A 44 10.86 14.30 -4.25
CA ASN A 44 10.51 15.72 -4.16
C ASN A 44 9.13 15.86 -3.49
N PRO A 45 9.05 16.42 -2.26
CA PRO A 45 7.77 16.53 -1.55
C PRO A 45 6.77 17.45 -2.25
N ALA A 46 7.23 18.40 -3.07
CA ALA A 46 6.35 19.29 -3.83
C ALA A 46 5.68 18.58 -5.03
N GLU A 47 6.26 17.48 -5.51
CA GLU A 47 5.69 16.65 -6.59
C GLU A 47 4.96 15.42 -6.07
N ARG A 48 5.20 15.04 -4.80
CA ARG A 48 4.53 13.92 -4.14
C ARG A 48 3.03 14.20 -4.02
N ALA A 49 2.22 13.18 -4.31
CA ALA A 49 0.78 13.32 -4.21
C ALA A 49 0.34 13.63 -2.77
N ASP A 50 -0.54 14.63 -2.63
CA ASP A 50 -1.18 14.95 -1.36
C ASP A 50 -2.40 14.04 -1.10
N LEU A 51 -2.98 14.15 0.10
CA LEU A 51 -4.13 13.33 0.50
C LEU A 51 -5.35 13.52 -0.41
N LYS A 52 -5.57 14.73 -0.95
CA LYS A 52 -6.72 15.01 -1.83
C LYS A 52 -6.56 14.28 -3.15
N GLN A 53 -5.35 14.31 -3.71
CA GLN A 53 -5.00 13.60 -4.94
C GLN A 53 -5.06 12.07 -4.74
N LEU A 54 -4.56 11.57 -3.62
CA LEU A 54 -4.58 10.14 -3.30
C LEU A 54 -6.02 9.61 -3.11
N MET A 55 -6.90 10.37 -2.47
CA MET A 55 -8.29 9.95 -2.23
C MET A 55 -9.09 9.75 -3.53
N VAL A 56 -8.77 10.51 -4.58
CA VAL A 56 -9.42 10.39 -5.89
C VAL A 56 -8.67 9.48 -6.87
N HIS A 57 -7.59 8.83 -6.43
CA HIS A 57 -6.78 7.94 -7.25
C HIS A 57 -7.54 6.69 -7.68
N ALA A 58 -7.24 6.16 -8.87
CA ALA A 58 -7.92 4.99 -9.43
C ALA A 58 -7.86 3.76 -8.50
N PHE A 59 -6.72 3.54 -7.85
CA PHE A 59 -6.55 2.47 -6.85
C PHE A 59 -7.55 2.61 -5.68
N ILE A 60 -7.65 3.80 -5.07
CA ILE A 60 -8.55 4.02 -3.93
C ILE A 60 -10.01 3.93 -4.35
N LYS A 61 -10.39 4.55 -5.48
CA LYS A 61 -11.77 4.44 -5.99
C LYS A 61 -12.19 3.00 -6.30
N ARG A 62 -11.26 2.19 -6.82
CA ARG A 62 -11.52 0.77 -7.06
C ARG A 62 -11.69 0.04 -5.73
N SER A 63 -10.76 0.20 -4.79
CA SER A 63 -10.82 -0.48 -3.50
C SER A 63 -11.99 -0.05 -2.61
N ASP A 64 -12.45 1.19 -2.74
CA ASP A 64 -13.66 1.69 -2.06
C ASP A 64 -14.94 1.03 -2.58
N ALA A 65 -14.94 0.58 -3.84
CA ALA A 65 -16.04 -0.15 -4.46
C ALA A 65 -15.90 -1.69 -4.37
N GLU A 66 -14.74 -2.20 -3.90
CA GLU A 66 -14.49 -3.63 -3.76
C GLU A 66 -15.15 -4.16 -2.48
N GLU A 67 -15.99 -5.19 -2.61
CA GLU A 67 -16.52 -5.90 -1.44
C GLU A 67 -15.47 -6.89 -0.90
N VAL A 68 -14.77 -6.48 0.16
CA VAL A 68 -13.73 -7.29 0.81
C VAL A 68 -14.14 -7.63 2.24
N ASP A 69 -14.18 -8.93 2.56
CA ASP A 69 -14.33 -9.39 3.93
C ASP A 69 -13.02 -9.25 4.73
N PHE A 70 -12.68 -8.02 5.09
CA PHE A 70 -11.52 -7.70 5.91
C PHE A 70 -11.55 -8.41 7.27
N ALA A 71 -12.72 -8.49 7.91
CA ALA A 71 -12.88 -9.10 9.22
C ALA A 71 -12.58 -10.62 9.18
N GLY A 72 -13.15 -11.33 8.20
CA GLY A 72 -12.88 -12.75 8.00
C GLY A 72 -11.44 -13.04 7.60
N TRP A 73 -10.86 -12.22 6.70
CA TRP A 73 -9.43 -12.33 6.34
C TRP A 73 -8.53 -12.17 7.57
N LEU A 74 -8.78 -11.16 8.39
CA LEU A 74 -8.01 -10.92 9.62
C LEU A 74 -8.10 -12.13 10.55
N CYS A 75 -9.31 -12.59 10.89
CA CYS A 75 -9.48 -13.71 11.81
C CYS A 75 -8.82 -14.99 11.31
N SER A 76 -8.90 -15.28 10.01
CA SER A 76 -8.23 -16.43 9.40
C SER A 76 -6.70 -16.32 9.46
N THR A 77 -6.17 -15.10 9.29
CA THR A 77 -4.72 -14.83 9.25
C THR A 77 -4.09 -14.93 10.63
N ILE A 78 -4.75 -14.42 11.67
CA ILE A 78 -4.19 -14.39 13.04
C ILE A 78 -4.80 -15.45 13.98
N GLY A 79 -5.70 -16.30 13.49
CA GLY A 79 -6.27 -17.41 14.26
C GLY A 79 -7.31 -16.98 15.30
N LEU A 80 -8.08 -15.92 15.02
CA LEU A 80 -9.20 -15.51 15.86
C LEU A 80 -10.51 -16.19 15.43
N ASN A 81 -11.46 -16.28 16.34
CA ASN A 81 -12.84 -16.63 16.00
C ASN A 81 -13.47 -15.50 15.17
N GLN A 82 -14.37 -15.83 14.24
CA GLN A 82 -15.00 -14.82 13.38
C GLN A 82 -15.72 -13.74 14.20
N PRO A 83 -15.60 -12.45 13.83
CA PRO A 83 -16.27 -11.38 14.54
C PRO A 83 -17.76 -11.45 14.22
N SER A 84 -18.61 -11.25 15.22
CA SER A 84 -20.07 -11.22 15.03
C SER A 84 -20.57 -9.98 14.29
N THR A 85 -19.67 -9.03 13.97
CA THR A 85 -20.01 -7.74 13.37
C THR A 85 -19.82 -7.79 11.86
N PRO A 86 -20.83 -7.42 11.05
CA PRO A 86 -20.72 -7.41 9.59
C PRO A 86 -19.63 -6.44 9.10
N THR A 87 -18.85 -6.88 8.13
CA THR A 87 -17.76 -6.11 7.49
C THR A 87 -18.27 -4.93 6.65
N HIS A 88 -19.54 -4.95 6.27
CA HIS A 88 -20.29 -3.82 5.75
C HIS A 88 -21.67 -3.80 6.43
N ALA A 89 -22.00 -2.74 7.14
CA ALA A 89 -23.41 -2.35 7.17
C ALA A 89 -23.71 -1.94 5.73
N ALA A 90 -24.50 -2.73 5.01
CA ALA A 90 -25.06 -2.30 3.74
C ALA A 90 -25.68 -0.92 3.97
N GLY A 91 -25.03 0.11 3.44
CA GLY A 91 -25.57 1.45 3.43
C GLY A 91 -26.90 1.41 2.71
N VAL A 92 -27.93 1.94 3.38
CA VAL A 92 -29.23 2.28 2.79
C VAL A 92 -29.03 3.25 1.62
#